data_AF-A0A1A9A4T2-F1
#
_entry.id   AF-A0A1A9A4T2-F1
#
_cell.length_a   1.000
_cell.length_b   1.000
_cell.length_c   1.000
_cell.angle_alpha   90.00
_cell.angle_beta   90.00
_cell.angle_gamma   90.00
#
_symmetry.space_group_name_H-M   'P 1'
#
loop_
_entity.id
_entity.type
_entity.pdbx_description
1 polymer ?
#
loop_
_entity_poly.entity_id
_entity_poly.type
_entity_poly.pdbx_seq_one_letter_code
_entity_poly.pdbx_strand_id
1 'polypeptide(L)'
;MAVTQQLARLSADRLAACRASADELARLCGYELLPSTAYLDLDWSPAPLLRAAELGAVPTDALRRALTGDVAIGPAPWVDEPVTALEPAAVADVAQALGALDPTVVLAAVPADAAAAAALLGLPDFAGHPRPYLHRHVSALSDFYRYAAGHRLAVALWWD
;
A
#
# COMPACT_ATOMS: atom_id res chain seq x y z
N MET A 1 15.65 12.17 3.69
CA MET A 1 14.36 11.69 4.19
C MET A 1 14.03 10.43 3.42
N ALA A 2 13.57 9.39 4.11
CA ALA A 2 13.15 8.15 3.46
C ALA A 2 11.74 8.38 2.93
N VAL A 3 11.56 8.29 1.61
CA VAL A 3 10.23 8.40 0.99
C VAL A 3 9.51 7.06 1.17
N THR A 4 8.39 7.05 1.87
CA THR A 4 7.63 5.84 2.25
C THR A 4 6.20 5.94 1.77
N GLN A 5 5.58 4.79 1.45
CA GLN A 5 4.18 4.80 1.05
C GLN A 5 3.25 4.64 2.24
N GLN A 6 2.31 5.56 2.36
CA GLN A 6 1.34 5.64 3.43
C GLN A 6 -0.07 5.33 2.91
N LEU A 7 -0.80 4.52 3.67
CA LEU A 7 -2.21 4.23 3.42
C LEU A 7 -3.04 4.65 4.64
N ALA A 8 -4.24 5.16 4.41
CA ALA A 8 -5.19 5.50 5.46
C ALA A 8 -6.59 4.93 5.17
N ARG A 9 -7.21 4.30 6.17
CA ARG A 9 -8.61 3.86 6.12
C ARG A 9 -9.53 4.93 6.65
N LEU A 10 -10.51 5.32 5.86
CA LEU A 10 -11.45 6.39 6.21
C LEU A 10 -12.86 6.08 5.72
N SER A 11 -13.87 6.68 6.34
CA SER A 11 -15.24 6.56 5.85
C SER A 11 -15.41 7.26 4.51
N ALA A 12 -16.44 6.89 3.76
CA ALA A 12 -16.80 7.58 2.50
C ALA A 12 -17.03 9.08 2.73
N ASP A 13 -17.68 9.47 3.83
CA ASP A 13 -17.91 10.87 4.16
C ASP A 13 -16.59 11.64 4.41
N ARG A 14 -15.61 10.99 5.06
CA ARG A 14 -14.29 11.59 5.27
C ARG A 14 -13.51 11.70 3.98
N LEU A 15 -13.57 10.69 3.11
CA LEU A 15 -12.97 10.78 1.79
C LEU A 15 -13.57 11.94 0.97
N ALA A 16 -14.90 12.11 1.01
CA ALA A 16 -15.59 13.21 0.36
C ALA A 16 -15.16 14.57 0.93
N ALA A 17 -14.97 14.68 2.25
CA ALA A 17 -14.45 15.88 2.89
C ALA A 17 -13.03 16.21 2.43
N CYS A 18 -12.13 15.22 2.34
CA CYS A 18 -10.77 15.39 1.84
C CYS A 18 -10.75 15.85 0.36
N ARG A 19 -11.65 15.34 -0.48
CA ARG A 19 -11.78 15.81 -1.88
C ARG A 19 -12.24 17.26 -1.99
N ALA A 20 -13.07 17.71 -1.04
CA ALA A 20 -13.65 19.04 -1.05
C ALA A 20 -12.76 20.09 -0.35
N SER A 21 -11.75 19.67 0.41
CA SER A 21 -10.93 20.56 1.23
C SER A 21 -9.46 20.12 1.26
N ALA A 22 -8.60 20.99 0.73
CA ALA A 22 -7.15 20.82 0.81
C ALA A 22 -6.65 20.76 2.27
N ASP A 23 -7.30 21.48 3.19
CA ASP A 23 -6.97 21.45 4.61
C ASP A 23 -7.30 20.09 5.25
N GLU A 24 -8.46 19.51 4.95
CA GLU A 24 -8.78 18.14 5.42
C GLU A 24 -7.82 17.11 4.82
N LEU A 25 -7.45 17.25 3.55
CA LEU A 25 -6.47 16.37 2.92
C LEU A 25 -5.07 16.54 3.55
N ALA A 26 -4.65 17.77 3.85
CA ALA A 26 -3.40 18.04 4.55
C ALA A 26 -3.39 17.41 5.97
N ARG A 27 -4.50 17.51 6.70
CA ARG A 27 -4.64 16.88 8.03
C ARG A 27 -4.63 15.35 7.96
N LEU A 28 -5.13 14.76 6.89
CA LEU A 28 -5.03 13.31 6.64
C LEU A 28 -3.55 12.91 6.44
N CYS A 29 -2.84 13.59 5.54
CA CYS A 29 -1.44 13.31 5.25
C CYS A 29 -0.51 13.64 6.44
N GLY A 30 -0.87 14.62 7.27
CA GLY A 30 -0.18 14.97 8.51
C GLY A 30 -0.53 14.09 9.71
N TYR A 31 -1.31 13.01 9.54
CA TYR A 31 -1.73 12.09 10.60
C TYR A 31 -2.60 12.70 11.71
N GLU A 32 -3.19 13.87 11.48
CA GLU A 32 -4.00 14.61 12.45
C GLU A 32 -5.50 14.28 12.37
N LEU A 33 -5.95 13.68 11.27
CA LEU A 33 -7.37 13.48 10.98
C LEU A 33 -7.96 12.20 11.59
N LEU A 34 -7.16 11.14 11.68
CA LEU A 34 -7.58 9.78 12.05
C LEU A 34 -6.72 9.24 13.19
N PRO A 35 -7.19 8.23 13.96
CA PRO A 35 -6.33 7.55 14.92
C PRO A 35 -5.17 6.83 14.21
N SER A 36 -4.05 6.66 14.90
CA SER A 36 -2.84 6.01 14.35
C SER A 36 -3.11 4.59 13.79
N THR A 37 -4.08 3.87 14.36
CA THR A 37 -4.48 2.54 13.89
C THR A 37 -5.17 2.55 12.53
N ALA A 38 -5.60 3.71 12.02
CA ALA A 38 -6.19 3.83 10.69
C ALA A 38 -5.14 3.82 9.57
N TYR A 39 -3.86 4.04 9.90
CA TYR A 39 -2.77 4.16 8.95
C TYR A 39 -1.97 2.87 8.80
N LEU A 40 -1.35 2.69 7.65
CA LEU A 40 -0.36 1.66 7.37
C LEU A 40 0.80 2.29 6.60
N ASP A 41 1.98 2.16 7.19
CA ASP A 41 3.25 2.48 6.54
C ASP A 41 3.78 1.23 5.83
N LEU A 42 3.92 1.33 4.51
CA LEU A 42 4.49 0.28 3.68
C LEU A 42 6.00 0.43 3.47
N ASP A 43 6.62 1.48 4.02
CA ASP A 43 8.04 1.75 3.91
C ASP A 43 8.45 1.71 2.41
N TRP A 44 9.60 1.16 2.07
CA TRP A 44 10.06 0.93 0.69
C TRP A 44 9.52 -0.35 0.04
N SER A 45 8.58 -1.05 0.65
CA SER A 45 8.10 -2.34 0.15
C SER A 45 7.29 -2.32 -1.17
N PRO A 46 6.59 -1.24 -1.61
CA PRO A 46 5.70 -1.31 -2.78
C PRO A 46 6.37 -1.80 -4.08
N ALA A 47 7.48 -1.18 -4.48
CA ALA A 47 8.18 -1.56 -5.71
C ALA A 47 8.81 -2.97 -5.64
N PRO A 48 9.54 -3.34 -4.56
CA PRO A 48 10.01 -4.70 -4.35
C PRO A 48 8.90 -5.76 -4.31
N LEU A 49 7.74 -5.44 -3.74
CA LEU A 49 6.59 -6.35 -3.70
C LEU A 49 6.03 -6.64 -5.08
N LEU A 50 5.79 -5.59 -5.88
CA LEU A 50 5.38 -5.73 -7.28
C LEU A 50 6.41 -6.55 -8.07
N ARG A 51 7.70 -6.25 -7.87
CA ARG A 51 8.77 -6.96 -8.54
C ARG A 51 8.82 -8.44 -8.17
N ALA A 52 8.64 -8.79 -6.90
CA ALA A 52 8.59 -10.17 -6.44
C ALA A 52 7.42 -10.94 -7.08
N ALA A 53 6.23 -10.32 -7.11
CA ALA A 53 5.05 -10.91 -7.73
C ALA A 53 5.24 -11.15 -9.24
N GLU A 54 5.84 -10.19 -9.95
CA GLU A 54 6.19 -10.34 -11.36
C GLU A 54 7.17 -11.50 -11.62
N LEU A 55 8.21 -11.62 -10.78
CA LEU A 55 9.18 -12.72 -10.87
C LEU A 55 8.52 -14.08 -10.63
N GLY A 56 7.52 -14.12 -9.75
CA GLY A 56 6.70 -15.31 -9.48
C GLY A 56 5.60 -15.57 -10.51
N ALA A 57 5.48 -14.74 -11.55
CA ALA A 57 4.37 -14.76 -12.51
C ALA A 57 2.98 -14.74 -11.85
N VAL A 58 2.90 -14.10 -10.67
CA VAL A 58 1.64 -13.91 -9.93
C VAL A 58 0.93 -12.69 -10.53
N PRO A 59 -0.39 -12.76 -10.81
CA PRO A 59 -1.16 -11.61 -11.29
C PRO A 59 -1.00 -10.40 -10.36
N THR A 60 -0.57 -9.27 -10.91
CA THR A 60 -0.24 -8.08 -10.11
C THR A 60 -1.31 -7.00 -10.11
N ASP A 61 -2.42 -7.17 -10.82
CA ASP A 61 -3.41 -6.09 -11.00
C ASP A 61 -4.01 -5.62 -9.67
N ALA A 62 -4.38 -6.54 -8.79
CA ALA A 62 -4.90 -6.21 -7.47
C ALA A 62 -3.84 -5.55 -6.58
N LEU A 63 -2.60 -6.07 -6.60
CA LEU A 63 -1.49 -5.50 -5.85
C LEU A 63 -1.16 -4.09 -6.35
N ARG A 64 -1.11 -3.88 -7.67
CA ARG A 64 -0.88 -2.57 -8.27
C ARG A 64 -1.98 -1.61 -7.88
N ARG A 65 -3.25 -1.99 -8.06
CA ARG A 65 -4.40 -1.17 -7.66
C ARG A 65 -4.38 -0.82 -6.16
N ALA A 66 -3.96 -1.76 -5.31
CA ALA A 66 -3.82 -1.53 -3.86
C ALA A 66 -2.71 -0.53 -3.49
N LEU A 67 -1.71 -0.35 -4.36
CA LEU A 67 -0.54 0.51 -4.15
C LEU A 67 -0.64 1.83 -4.94
N THR A 68 -1.56 1.96 -5.89
CA THR A 68 -1.70 3.19 -6.71
C THR A 68 -3.04 3.88 -6.54
N GLY A 69 -4.05 3.20 -5.99
CA GLY A 69 -5.43 3.68 -6.02
C GLY A 69 -6.02 3.73 -7.42
N ASP A 70 -7.27 4.22 -7.49
CA ASP A 70 -8.00 4.38 -8.75
C ASP A 70 -8.11 5.85 -9.18
N VAL A 71 -8.31 6.75 -8.22
CA VAL A 71 -8.68 8.15 -8.50
C VAL A 71 -7.85 9.10 -7.64
N ALA A 72 -7.27 10.12 -8.27
CA ALA A 72 -6.64 11.23 -7.57
C ALA A 72 -7.70 12.08 -6.83
N ILE A 73 -7.47 12.37 -5.55
CA ILE A 73 -8.39 13.13 -4.70
C ILE A 73 -7.90 14.54 -4.39
N GLY A 74 -6.65 14.87 -4.73
CA GLY A 74 -6.09 16.22 -4.68
C GLY A 74 -4.61 16.23 -4.31
N PRO A 75 -3.93 17.38 -4.47
CA PRO A 75 -2.59 17.58 -3.91
C PRO A 75 -2.68 17.84 -2.40
N ALA A 76 -1.69 17.37 -1.64
CA ALA A 76 -1.53 17.70 -0.23
C ALA A 76 -0.16 18.38 -0.01
N PRO A 77 -0.02 19.27 1.00
CA PRO A 77 1.28 19.82 1.36
C PRO A 77 2.28 18.70 1.64
N TRP A 78 3.52 18.89 1.18
CA TRP A 78 4.66 17.98 1.40
C TRP A 78 4.55 16.60 0.72
N VAL A 79 3.47 16.36 -0.03
CA VAL A 79 3.30 15.19 -0.88
C VAL A 79 3.56 15.62 -2.32
N ASP A 80 4.58 15.05 -2.95
CA ASP A 80 4.99 15.44 -4.32
C ASP A 80 3.96 15.04 -5.38
N GLU A 81 3.33 13.88 -5.20
CA GLU A 81 2.31 13.35 -6.12
C GLU A 81 0.89 13.52 -5.54
N PRO A 82 -0.15 13.65 -6.38
CA PRO A 82 -1.51 13.71 -5.89
C PRO A 82 -1.86 12.50 -5.02
N VAL A 83 -2.52 12.76 -3.89
CA VAL A 83 -3.10 11.69 -3.07
C VAL A 83 -4.13 10.97 -3.91
N THR A 84 -4.07 9.65 -3.90
CA THR A 84 -4.99 8.79 -4.64
C THR A 84 -5.88 8.02 -3.67
N ALA A 85 -6.98 7.46 -4.15
CA ALA A 85 -7.89 6.70 -3.31
C ALA A 85 -8.61 5.56 -4.04
N LEU A 86 -9.12 4.65 -3.23
CA LEU A 86 -10.08 3.62 -3.56
C LEU A 86 -11.38 3.84 -2.78
N GLU A 87 -12.49 3.84 -3.49
CA GLU A 87 -13.83 3.87 -2.90
C GLU A 87 -14.15 2.55 -2.16
N PRO A 88 -15.12 2.53 -1.24
CA PRO A 88 -15.44 1.32 -0.46
C PRO A 88 -15.73 0.08 -1.31
N ALA A 89 -16.39 0.23 -2.46
CA ALA A 89 -16.63 -0.88 -3.38
C ALA A 89 -15.32 -1.41 -4.00
N ALA A 90 -14.46 -0.50 -4.47
CA ALA A 90 -13.15 -0.84 -5.01
C ALA A 90 -12.24 -1.50 -3.95
N VAL A 91 -12.29 -1.03 -2.71
CA VAL A 91 -11.60 -1.64 -1.57
C VAL A 91 -12.08 -3.07 -1.34
N ALA A 92 -13.37 -3.36 -1.47
CA ALA A 92 -13.89 -4.72 -1.35
C ALA A 92 -13.35 -5.65 -2.46
N ASP A 93 -13.33 -5.18 -3.72
CA ASP A 93 -12.77 -5.93 -4.84
C ASP A 93 -11.28 -6.24 -4.64
N VAL A 94 -10.51 -5.22 -4.23
CA VAL A 94 -9.07 -5.35 -3.95
C VAL A 94 -8.85 -6.30 -2.77
N ALA A 95 -9.61 -6.18 -1.68
CA ALA A 95 -9.49 -7.06 -0.52
C ALA A 95 -9.78 -8.52 -0.87
N GLN A 96 -10.78 -8.78 -1.71
CA GLN A 96 -11.08 -10.13 -2.18
C GLN A 96 -9.91 -10.70 -3.00
N ALA A 97 -9.37 -9.91 -3.94
CA ALA A 97 -8.27 -10.36 -4.79
C ALA A 97 -6.96 -10.54 -4.00
N LEU A 98 -6.63 -9.62 -3.09
CA LEU A 98 -5.48 -9.76 -2.18
C LEU A 98 -5.64 -10.96 -1.24
N GLY A 99 -6.88 -11.26 -0.79
CA GLY A 99 -7.15 -12.42 0.05
C GLY A 99 -6.91 -13.77 -0.64
N ALA A 100 -6.84 -13.79 -1.98
CA ALA A 100 -6.46 -14.96 -2.77
C ALA A 100 -4.94 -15.06 -3.01
N LEU A 101 -4.16 -14.03 -2.69
CA LEU A 101 -2.71 -14.06 -2.80
C LEU A 101 -2.10 -14.81 -1.60
N ASP A 102 -1.33 -15.85 -1.88
CA ASP A 102 -0.47 -16.48 -0.88
C ASP A 102 0.89 -15.76 -0.84
N PRO A 103 1.27 -15.12 0.28
CA PRO A 103 2.57 -14.47 0.47
C PRO A 103 3.75 -15.39 0.12
N THR A 104 3.63 -16.68 0.39
CA THR A 104 4.66 -17.68 0.11
C THR A 104 4.84 -17.87 -1.39
N VAL A 105 3.74 -17.88 -2.15
CA VAL A 105 3.74 -17.99 -3.62
C VAL A 105 4.29 -16.72 -4.25
N VAL A 106 3.86 -15.55 -3.79
CA VAL A 106 4.37 -14.24 -4.25
C VAL A 106 5.89 -14.16 -4.13
N LEU A 107 6.44 -14.73 -3.06
CA LEU A 107 7.86 -14.64 -2.77
C LEU A 107 8.65 -15.88 -3.21
N ALA A 108 8.02 -16.87 -3.84
CA ALA A 108 8.65 -18.15 -4.17
C ALA A 108 9.83 -18.00 -5.13
N ALA A 109 9.71 -17.10 -6.11
CA ALA A 109 10.75 -16.83 -7.11
C ALA A 109 11.91 -15.97 -6.57
N VAL A 110 11.82 -15.43 -5.35
CA VAL A 110 12.92 -14.69 -4.72
C VAL A 110 14.06 -15.67 -4.40
N PRO A 111 15.31 -15.39 -4.86
CA PRO A 111 16.47 -16.20 -4.54
C PRO A 111 16.65 -16.42 -3.03
N ALA A 112 17.25 -17.56 -2.65
CA ALA A 112 17.60 -17.85 -1.25
C ALA A 112 18.87 -17.12 -0.78
N ASP A 113 19.72 -16.70 -1.72
CA ASP A 113 20.87 -15.85 -1.44
C ASP A 113 20.40 -14.40 -1.22
N ALA A 114 20.82 -13.81 -0.10
CA ALA A 114 20.35 -12.49 0.31
C ALA A 114 20.80 -11.38 -0.64
N ALA A 115 22.04 -11.42 -1.12
CA ALA A 115 22.58 -10.40 -2.02
C ALA A 115 21.93 -10.46 -3.40
N ALA A 116 21.74 -11.67 -3.94
CA ALA A 116 21.03 -11.89 -5.19
C ALA A 116 19.56 -11.46 -5.09
N ALA A 117 18.89 -11.78 -3.98
CA ALA A 117 17.51 -11.34 -3.72
C ALA A 117 17.42 -9.81 -3.64
N ALA A 118 18.30 -9.16 -2.87
CA ALA A 118 18.38 -7.72 -2.73
C ALA A 118 18.57 -7.03 -4.09
N ALA A 119 19.54 -7.47 -4.88
CA ALA A 119 19.79 -6.91 -6.21
C ALA A 119 18.59 -7.08 -7.15
N LEU A 120 17.99 -8.27 -7.17
CA LEU A 120 16.87 -8.57 -8.06
C LEU A 120 15.58 -7.79 -7.72
N LEU A 121 15.40 -7.48 -6.44
CA LEU A 121 14.24 -6.74 -5.92
C LEU A 121 14.45 -5.22 -5.86
N GLY A 122 15.61 -4.71 -6.30
CA GLY A 122 15.91 -3.28 -6.26
C GLY A 122 16.19 -2.74 -4.86
N LEU A 123 16.71 -3.59 -3.97
CA LEU A 123 17.00 -3.32 -2.58
C LEU A 123 18.50 -3.52 -2.26
N PRO A 124 19.44 -2.89 -3.00
CA PRO A 124 20.87 -3.24 -2.93
C PRO A 124 21.52 -3.04 -1.56
N ASP A 125 21.04 -2.06 -0.79
CA ASP A 125 21.57 -1.74 0.55
C ASP A 125 20.76 -2.39 1.69
N PHE A 126 19.89 -3.36 1.37
CA PHE A 126 19.04 -4.00 2.36
C PHE A 126 19.84 -4.93 3.28
N ALA A 127 19.78 -4.65 4.58
CA ALA A 127 20.45 -5.47 5.58
C ALA A 127 19.71 -6.79 5.79
N GLY A 128 20.34 -7.89 5.37
CA GLY A 128 19.81 -9.24 5.51
C GLY A 128 18.99 -9.69 4.30
N HIS A 129 18.14 -10.71 4.49
CA HIS A 129 17.35 -11.28 3.39
C HIS A 129 16.04 -10.49 3.21
N PRO A 130 15.64 -10.04 2.00
CA PRO A 130 14.41 -9.27 1.79
C PRO A 130 13.10 -10.04 2.01
N ARG A 131 13.10 -11.36 1.79
CA ARG A 131 11.87 -12.20 1.88
C ARG A 131 11.06 -12.02 3.18
N PRO A 132 11.61 -12.10 4.41
CA PRO A 132 10.85 -11.85 5.63
C PRO A 132 10.23 -10.45 5.71
N TYR A 133 10.94 -9.43 5.21
CA TYR A 133 10.44 -8.07 5.12
C TYR A 133 9.23 -7.97 4.19
N LEU A 134 9.36 -8.47 2.96
CA LEU A 134 8.26 -8.47 2.00
C LEU A 134 7.06 -9.32 2.46
N HIS A 135 7.32 -10.46 3.10
CA HIS A 135 6.27 -11.29 3.66
C HIS A 135 5.43 -10.52 4.69
N ARG A 136 6.08 -9.76 5.58
CA ARG A 136 5.40 -8.93 6.56
C ARG A 136 4.54 -7.86 5.89
N HIS A 137 5.07 -7.16 4.88
CA HIS A 137 4.34 -6.09 4.20
C HIS A 137 3.16 -6.58 3.37
N VAL A 138 3.29 -7.71 2.64
CA VAL A 138 2.15 -8.26 1.88
C VAL A 138 1.04 -8.77 2.82
N SER A 139 1.41 -9.34 3.98
CA SER A 139 0.46 -9.75 5.01
C SER A 139 -0.25 -8.54 5.61
N ALA A 140 0.50 -7.51 6.00
CA ALA A 140 -0.05 -6.28 6.57
C ALA A 140 -0.99 -5.57 5.59
N LEU A 141 -0.62 -5.48 4.30
CA LEU A 141 -1.46 -4.92 3.24
C LEU A 141 -2.77 -5.71 3.09
N SER A 142 -2.69 -7.04 3.04
CA SER A 142 -3.86 -7.91 2.91
C SER A 142 -4.81 -7.78 4.10
N ASP A 143 -4.27 -7.77 5.33
CA ASP A 143 -5.06 -7.57 6.55
C ASP A 143 -5.68 -6.17 6.60
N PHE A 144 -4.95 -5.16 6.13
CA PHE A 144 -5.40 -3.78 6.09
C PHE A 144 -6.62 -3.61 5.18
N TYR A 145 -6.55 -4.14 3.95
CA TYR A 145 -7.66 -4.13 3.00
C TYR A 145 -8.82 -5.00 3.44
N ARG A 146 -8.56 -6.18 4.03
CA ARG A 146 -9.62 -7.04 4.57
C ARG A 146 -10.43 -6.33 5.65
N TYR A 147 -9.75 -5.65 6.57
CA TYR A 147 -10.41 -4.84 7.59
C TYR A 147 -11.22 -3.71 6.96
N ALA A 148 -10.64 -2.98 6.00
CA ALA A 148 -11.30 -1.87 5.32
C ALA A 148 -12.59 -2.32 4.62
N ALA A 149 -12.54 -3.44 3.90
CA ALA A 149 -13.68 -4.05 3.23
C ALA A 149 -14.78 -4.46 4.22
N GLY A 150 -14.43 -5.15 5.32
CA GLY A 150 -15.39 -5.57 6.34
C GLY A 150 -16.15 -4.42 7.01
N HIS A 151 -15.58 -3.21 6.98
CA HIS A 151 -16.17 -2.01 7.57
C HIS A 151 -16.69 -1.02 6.52
N ARG A 152 -16.67 -1.38 5.23
CA ARG A 152 -17.05 -0.51 4.10
C ARG A 152 -16.32 0.84 4.10
N LEU A 153 -15.02 0.79 4.38
CA LEU A 153 -14.13 1.96 4.38
C LEU A 153 -13.49 2.16 3.01
N ALA A 154 -13.19 3.41 2.71
CA ALA A 154 -12.28 3.80 1.63
C ALA A 154 -10.83 3.66 2.08
N VAL A 155 -9.91 3.69 1.11
CA VAL A 155 -8.46 3.79 1.35
C VAL A 155 -7.90 4.97 0.57
N ALA A 156 -7.20 5.89 1.24
CA ALA A 156 -6.39 6.93 0.62
C ALA A 156 -4.91 6.55 0.72
N LEU A 157 -4.10 6.94 -0.27
CA LEU A 157 -2.69 6.59 -0.35
C LEU A 157 -1.84 7.72 -0.92
N TRP A 158 -0.65 7.89 -0.35
CA TRP A 158 0.33 8.90 -0.75
C TRP A 158 1.76 8.44 -0.42
N TRP A 159 2.74 9.18 -0.91
CA TRP A 159 4.15 9.00 -0.55
C TRP A 159 4.59 10.20 0.33
N ASP A 160 5.15 9.91 1.50
CA ASP A 160 5.68 10.86 2.50
C ASP A 160 7.21 10.80 2.53
#